data_AF-A0AAX2TLQ2-F1
#
_entry.id   AF-A0AAX2TLQ2-F1
#
_cell.length_a   1.000
_cell.length_b   1.000
_cell.length_c   1.000
_cell.angle_alpha   90.00
_cell.angle_beta   90.00
_cell.angle_gamma   90.00
#
_symmetry.space_group_name_H-M   'P 1'
#
loop_
_entity.id
_entity.type
_entity.pdbx_description
1 polymer ?
#
loop_
_entity_poly.entity_id
_entity_poly.type
_entity_poly.pdbx_seq_one_letter_code
_entity_poly.pdbx_strand_id
1 'polypeptide(L)'
;CDVSADAVARFVADGGKGAKTPAEAARDADIVVSVVVNAAQTEAILFGKDGAAETLAKDAVFISSATMDPEIARRLAKQLEATGRHYLDAPISGGAQRAAQGELTILASGSAAAFAKARPALDAMAAKLYELGDA
;
A
#
# COMPACT_ATOMS: atom_id res chain seq x y z
N CYS A 1 -10.19 0.62 -4.19
CA CYS A 1 -10.93 1.78 -4.73
C CYS A 1 -10.02 2.53 -5.68
N ASP A 2 -10.58 3.33 -6.58
CA ASP A 2 -9.82 4.27 -7.42
C ASP A 2 -10.74 5.44 -7.79
N VAL A 3 -10.16 6.61 -8.10
CA VAL A 3 -10.92 7.76 -8.62
C VAL A 3 -11.43 7.50 -10.05
N SER A 4 -10.78 6.61 -10.79
CA SER A 4 -11.19 6.13 -12.10
C SER A 4 -12.23 5.02 -11.97
N ALA A 5 -13.47 5.31 -12.37
CA ALA A 5 -14.54 4.32 -12.41
C ALA A 5 -14.21 3.13 -13.32
N ASP A 6 -13.50 3.37 -14.43
CA ASP A 6 -13.08 2.32 -15.37
C ASP A 6 -12.05 1.36 -14.75
N ALA A 7 -11.12 1.90 -13.94
CA ALA A 7 -10.16 1.07 -13.23
C ALA A 7 -10.85 0.16 -12.20
N VAL A 8 -11.84 0.69 -11.47
CA VAL A 8 -12.66 -0.10 -10.53
C VAL A 8 -13.47 -1.15 -11.28
N ALA A 9 -14.11 -0.80 -12.40
CA ALA A 9 -14.90 -1.74 -13.20
C ALA A 9 -14.05 -2.91 -13.73
N ARG A 10 -12.84 -2.64 -14.20
CA ARG A 10 -11.90 -3.69 -14.63
C ARG A 10 -11.52 -4.61 -13.49
N PHE A 11 -11.18 -4.07 -12.32
CA PHE A 11 -10.85 -4.87 -11.15
C PHE A 11 -12.01 -5.78 -10.71
N VAL A 12 -13.25 -5.27 -10.79
CA VAL A 12 -14.45 -6.06 -10.50
C VAL A 12 -14.66 -7.17 -11.54
N ALA A 13 -14.42 -6.89 -12.82
CA ALA A 13 -14.50 -7.89 -13.89
C ALA A 13 -13.51 -9.06 -13.69
N ASP A 14 -12.35 -8.78 -13.09
CA ASP A 14 -11.31 -9.77 -12.75
C ASP A 14 -11.60 -10.50 -11.41
N GLY A 15 -12.78 -10.30 -10.81
CA GLY A 15 -13.23 -10.99 -9.58
C GLY A 15 -12.96 -10.21 -8.28
N GLY A 16 -12.44 -9.00 -8.38
CA GLY A 16 -12.26 -8.09 -7.25
C GLY A 16 -13.56 -7.48 -6.75
N LYS A 17 -13.49 -6.75 -5.63
CA LYS A 17 -14.61 -5.97 -5.08
C LYS A 17 -14.30 -4.48 -5.18
N GLY A 18 -15.23 -3.72 -5.76
CA GLY A 18 -15.16 -2.26 -5.80
C GLY A 18 -15.48 -1.64 -4.45
N ALA A 19 -14.88 -0.48 -4.17
CA ALA A 19 -15.13 0.33 -2.98
C ALA A 19 -15.10 1.81 -3.38
N LYS A 20 -15.89 2.66 -2.70
CA LYS A 20 -16.03 4.09 -3.04
C LYS A 20 -14.99 4.97 -2.37
N THR A 21 -14.43 4.53 -1.25
CA THR A 21 -13.43 5.27 -0.48
C THR A 21 -12.28 4.35 -0.04
N PRO A 22 -11.11 4.93 0.31
CA PRO A 22 -10.03 4.17 0.96
C PRO A 22 -10.49 3.46 2.23
N ALA A 23 -11.30 4.12 3.07
CA ALA A 23 -11.86 3.53 4.28
C ALA A 23 -12.73 2.29 3.99
N GLU A 24 -13.56 2.34 2.95
CA GLU A 24 -14.36 1.18 2.55
C GLU A 24 -13.48 0.04 2.02
N ALA A 25 -12.44 0.36 1.26
CA ALA A 25 -11.52 -0.63 0.69
C ALA A 25 -10.63 -1.30 1.77
N ALA A 26 -10.30 -0.56 2.82
CA ALA A 26 -9.43 -0.99 3.91
C ALA A 26 -10.16 -1.78 4.99
N ARG A 27 -11.49 -1.70 5.05
CA ARG A 27 -12.28 -2.40 6.07
C ARG A 27 -12.04 -3.91 5.99
N ASP A 28 -11.69 -4.48 7.14
CA ASP A 28 -11.35 -5.91 7.32
C ASP A 28 -10.14 -6.40 6.49
N ALA A 29 -9.34 -5.49 5.92
CA ALA A 29 -8.14 -5.84 5.19
C ALA A 29 -6.94 -6.00 6.13
N ASP A 30 -6.24 -7.13 6.00
CA ASP A 30 -4.95 -7.39 6.67
C ASP A 30 -3.78 -6.65 6.02
N ILE A 31 -3.91 -6.36 4.72
CA ILE A 31 -2.90 -5.73 3.87
C ILE A 31 -3.61 -4.73 2.97
N VAL A 32 -3.14 -3.49 2.95
CA VAL A 32 -3.57 -2.47 1.99
C VAL A 32 -2.37 -2.05 1.16
N VAL A 33 -2.48 -2.17 -0.17
CA VAL A 33 -1.46 -1.70 -1.11
C VAL A 33 -1.95 -0.41 -1.76
N SER A 34 -1.18 0.67 -1.61
CA SER A 34 -1.46 1.98 -2.18
C SER A 34 -0.46 2.31 -3.28
N VAL A 35 -0.93 2.33 -4.53
CA VAL A 35 -0.14 2.70 -5.69
C VAL A 35 -0.64 4.04 -6.22
N VAL A 36 0.01 5.12 -5.82
CA VAL A 36 -0.36 6.50 -6.19
C VAL A 36 0.86 7.32 -6.58
N VAL A 37 0.64 8.55 -7.04
CA VAL A 37 1.67 9.36 -7.69
C VAL A 37 2.67 9.95 -6.69
N ASN A 38 2.21 10.39 -5.52
CA ASN A 38 3.04 11.19 -4.61
C ASN A 38 2.63 11.08 -3.13
N ALA A 39 3.44 11.74 -2.28
CA ALA A 39 3.21 11.90 -0.85
C ALA A 39 1.82 12.45 -0.50
N ALA A 40 1.37 13.52 -1.15
CA ALA A 40 0.09 14.17 -0.80
C ALA A 40 -1.10 13.24 -1.03
N GLN A 41 -1.07 12.44 -2.11
CA GLN A 41 -2.09 11.42 -2.36
C GLN A 41 -2.01 10.28 -1.34
N THR A 42 -0.80 9.86 -0.97
CA THR A 42 -0.61 8.82 0.06
C THR A 42 -1.16 9.27 1.41
N GLU A 43 -0.85 10.50 1.82
CA GLU A 43 -1.36 11.09 3.06
C GLU A 43 -2.89 11.24 3.02
N ALA A 44 -3.47 11.67 1.90
CA ALA A 44 -4.92 11.76 1.74
C ALA A 44 -5.61 10.38 1.80
N ILE A 45 -5.02 9.35 1.18
CA ILE A 45 -5.54 7.98 1.24
C ILE A 45 -5.46 7.42 2.65
N LEU A 46 -4.39 7.74 3.39
CA LEU A 46 -4.15 7.15 4.69
C LEU A 46 -4.93 7.88 5.80
N PHE A 47 -4.83 9.21 5.85
CA PHE A 47 -5.31 10.06 6.94
C PHE A 47 -6.30 11.15 6.51
N GLY A 48 -6.63 11.24 5.23
CA GLY A 48 -7.64 12.19 4.75
C GLY A 48 -9.05 11.81 5.16
N LYS A 49 -10.03 12.60 4.71
CA LYS A 49 -11.44 12.28 4.87
C LYS A 49 -11.73 10.92 4.23
N ASP A 50 -12.36 10.02 5.00
CA ASP A 50 -12.66 8.65 4.59
C ASP A 50 -11.39 7.85 4.23
N GLY A 51 -10.29 8.12 4.96
CA GLY A 51 -8.99 7.49 4.82
C GLY A 51 -8.90 6.07 5.40
N ALA A 52 -7.90 5.31 4.94
CA ALA A 52 -7.72 3.91 5.29
C ALA A 52 -7.33 3.68 6.77
N ALA A 53 -6.63 4.61 7.42
CA ALA A 53 -6.08 4.40 8.76
C ALA A 53 -7.16 4.13 9.83
N GLU A 54 -8.36 4.71 9.67
CA GLU A 54 -9.45 4.55 10.65
C GLU A 54 -10.11 3.16 10.59
N THR A 55 -10.00 2.48 9.45
CA THR A 55 -10.72 1.22 9.16
C THR A 55 -9.80 0.03 8.96
N LEU A 56 -8.49 0.25 8.77
CA LEU A 56 -7.48 -0.79 8.82
C LEU A 56 -7.61 -1.56 10.13
N ALA A 57 -7.59 -2.89 10.06
CA ALA A 57 -7.52 -3.72 11.26
C ALA A 57 -6.27 -3.41 12.09
N LYS A 58 -6.31 -3.73 13.38
CA LYS A 58 -5.08 -3.74 14.19
C LYS A 58 -4.09 -4.75 13.61
N ASP A 59 -2.81 -4.46 13.72
CA ASP A 59 -1.72 -5.28 13.16
C ASP A 59 -1.76 -5.45 11.62
N ALA A 60 -2.66 -4.74 10.91
CA ALA A 60 -2.66 -4.67 9.45
C ALA A 60 -1.52 -3.79 8.95
N VAL A 61 -1.09 -4.05 7.71
CA VAL A 61 0.00 -3.30 7.08
C VAL A 61 -0.50 -2.45 5.91
N PHE A 62 -0.05 -1.20 5.88
CA PHE A 62 -0.21 -0.32 4.73
C PHE A 62 1.10 -0.25 3.95
N ILE A 63 1.07 -0.70 2.70
CA ILE A 63 2.19 -0.69 1.76
C ILE A 63 2.04 0.52 0.84
N SER A 64 2.96 1.48 0.95
CA SER A 64 3.01 2.66 0.07
C SER A 64 3.95 2.40 -1.09
N SER A 65 3.46 2.49 -2.32
CA SER A 65 4.28 2.34 -3.54
C SER A 65 4.36 3.64 -4.35
N ALA A 66 4.26 4.78 -3.69
CA ALA A 66 4.43 6.10 -4.29
C ALA A 66 5.87 6.58 -4.20
N THR A 67 6.32 7.31 -5.22
CA THR A 67 7.61 8.01 -5.16
C THR A 67 7.45 9.25 -4.31
N MET A 68 8.18 9.34 -3.20
CA MET A 68 8.14 10.49 -2.30
C MET A 68 9.46 10.73 -1.57
N ASP A 69 9.52 11.86 -0.85
CA ASP A 69 10.62 12.17 0.04
C ASP A 69 10.67 11.16 1.21
N PRO A 70 11.83 10.56 1.51
CA PRO A 70 11.98 9.60 2.62
C PRO A 70 11.56 10.15 3.99
N GLU A 71 11.71 11.45 4.24
CA GLU A 71 11.26 12.06 5.51
C GLU A 71 9.73 12.06 5.63
N ILE A 72 9.02 12.22 4.51
CA ILE A 72 7.56 12.12 4.51
C ILE A 72 7.14 10.67 4.77
N ALA A 73 7.77 9.69 4.12
CA ALA A 73 7.49 8.28 4.37
C ALA A 73 7.68 7.93 5.86
N ARG A 74 8.80 8.35 6.48
CA ARG A 74 9.04 8.19 7.92
C ARG A 74 7.97 8.83 8.81
N ARG A 75 7.53 10.03 8.46
CA ARG A 75 6.48 10.73 9.21
C ARG A 75 5.15 9.97 9.15
N LEU A 76 4.76 9.52 7.96
CA LEU A 76 3.52 8.75 7.77
C LEU A 76 3.59 7.40 8.49
N ALA A 77 4.74 6.72 8.40
CA ALA A 77 5.01 5.48 9.12
C ALA A 77 4.82 5.67 10.63
N LYS A 78 5.52 6.63 11.23
CA LYS A 78 5.42 6.93 12.66
C LYS A 78 3.98 7.23 13.10
N GLN A 79 3.24 8.00 12.30
CA GLN A 79 1.85 8.35 12.60
C GLN A 79 0.94 7.13 12.55
N LEU A 80 1.09 6.24 11.56
CA LEU A 80 0.29 5.03 11.45
C LEU A 80 0.65 4.02 12.54
N GLU A 81 1.94 3.83 12.80
CA GLU A 81 2.46 2.87 13.77
C GLU A 81 2.07 3.22 15.21
N ALA A 82 1.92 4.51 15.53
CA ALA A 82 1.37 4.97 16.81
C ALA A 82 -0.06 4.44 17.08
N THR A 83 -0.75 3.91 16.06
CA THR A 83 -2.10 3.34 16.18
C THR A 83 -2.13 1.81 16.30
N GLY A 84 -0.96 1.15 16.39
CA GLY A 84 -0.86 -0.32 16.45
C GLY A 84 -1.05 -0.99 15.08
N ARG A 85 -0.60 -0.33 14.02
CA ARG A 85 -0.63 -0.80 12.63
C ARG A 85 0.79 -0.74 12.05
N HIS A 86 1.00 -1.31 10.89
CA HIS A 86 2.30 -1.35 10.24
C HIS A 86 2.32 -0.49 8.98
N TYR A 87 3.48 0.09 8.69
CA TYR A 87 3.74 0.82 7.45
C TYR A 87 4.94 0.19 6.74
N LEU A 88 4.85 0.08 5.42
CA LEU A 88 5.96 -0.34 4.56
C LEU A 88 6.09 0.67 3.42
N ASP A 89 7.23 1.35 3.35
CA ASP A 89 7.56 2.15 2.17
C ASP A 89 8.15 1.21 1.12
N ALA A 90 7.49 1.05 -0.01
CA ALA A 90 7.77 0.02 -1.01
C ALA A 90 7.60 0.56 -2.44
N PRO A 91 8.39 1.56 -2.86
CA PRO A 91 8.42 2.01 -4.24
C PRO A 91 8.73 0.85 -5.20
N ILE A 92 8.10 0.90 -6.38
CA ILE A 92 8.12 -0.17 -7.38
C ILE A 92 8.74 0.28 -8.70
N SER A 93 9.35 -0.66 -9.42
CA SER A 93 9.85 -0.47 -10.78
C SER A 93 9.51 -1.67 -11.67
N GLY A 94 9.42 -1.43 -12.99
CA GLY A 94 9.08 -2.45 -13.99
C GLY A 94 7.88 -2.10 -14.88
N GLY A 95 7.12 -1.07 -14.53
CA GLY A 95 6.00 -0.58 -15.34
C GLY A 95 4.80 -1.54 -15.41
N ALA A 96 3.78 -1.14 -16.16
CA ALA A 96 2.51 -1.87 -16.24
C ALA A 96 2.65 -3.31 -16.77
N GLN A 97 3.60 -3.56 -17.68
CA GLN A 97 3.83 -4.89 -18.23
C GLN A 97 4.28 -5.89 -17.17
N ARG A 98 5.32 -5.53 -16.38
CA ARG A 98 5.82 -6.42 -15.32
C ARG A 98 4.84 -6.51 -14.15
N ALA A 99 4.09 -5.45 -13.85
CA ALA A 99 3.00 -5.49 -12.88
C ALA A 99 1.95 -6.55 -13.24
N ALA A 100 1.54 -6.62 -14.51
CA ALA A 100 0.56 -7.60 -14.98
C ALA A 100 1.06 -9.06 -14.90
N GLN A 101 2.37 -9.26 -14.78
CA GLN A 101 3.01 -10.58 -14.68
C GLN A 101 3.40 -10.96 -13.25
N GLY A 102 3.19 -10.07 -12.26
CA GLY A 102 3.69 -10.28 -10.89
C GLY A 102 5.22 -10.21 -10.80
N GLU A 103 5.86 -9.52 -11.75
CA GLU A 103 7.32 -9.50 -11.88
C GLU A 103 7.94 -8.15 -11.51
N LEU A 104 7.30 -7.36 -10.63
CA LEU A 104 7.85 -6.08 -10.23
C LEU A 104 9.20 -6.25 -9.50
N THR A 105 10.01 -5.20 -9.57
CA THR A 105 11.10 -5.02 -8.62
C THR A 105 10.62 -4.04 -7.55
N ILE A 106 10.60 -4.49 -6.30
CA ILE A 106 10.17 -3.71 -5.14
C ILE A 106 11.38 -3.43 -4.24
N LEU A 107 11.56 -2.17 -3.84
CA LEU A 107 12.57 -1.76 -2.89
C LEU A 107 11.84 -1.30 -1.63
N ALA A 108 11.78 -2.15 -0.62
CA ALA A 108 10.96 -1.91 0.55
C ALA A 108 11.79 -1.62 1.80
N SER A 109 11.29 -0.73 2.65
CA SER A 109 11.79 -0.45 4.00
C SER A 109 10.64 -0.37 5.01
N GLY A 110 10.93 -0.79 6.24
CA GLY A 110 9.98 -0.86 7.35
C GLY A 110 10.36 -1.95 8.35
N SER A 111 9.61 -2.04 9.44
CA SER A 111 9.91 -3.00 10.51
C SER A 111 9.77 -4.46 10.04
N ALA A 112 10.46 -5.38 10.72
CA ALA A 112 10.32 -6.82 10.47
C ALA A 112 8.86 -7.32 10.59
N ALA A 113 8.06 -6.71 11.48
CA ALA A 113 6.63 -7.01 11.61
C ALA A 113 5.83 -6.56 10.38
N ALA A 114 6.15 -5.37 9.84
CA ALA A 114 5.56 -4.89 8.60
C ALA A 114 5.88 -5.83 7.43
N PHE A 115 7.13 -6.25 7.28
CA PHE A 115 7.53 -7.24 6.26
C PHE A 115 6.81 -8.57 6.42
N ALA A 116 6.76 -9.11 7.65
CA ALA A 116 6.09 -10.37 7.91
C ALA A 116 4.60 -10.33 7.54
N LYS A 117 3.91 -9.23 7.87
CA LYS A 117 2.49 -9.04 7.51
C LYS A 117 2.31 -8.82 6.01
N ALA A 118 3.22 -8.08 5.35
CA ALA A 118 3.15 -7.73 3.93
C ALA A 118 3.54 -8.88 2.99
N ARG A 119 4.21 -9.91 3.50
CA ARG A 119 4.86 -10.96 2.72
C ARG A 119 3.98 -11.60 1.64
N PRO A 120 2.72 -12.01 1.93
CA PRO A 120 1.87 -12.62 0.91
C PRO A 120 1.61 -11.72 -0.30
N ALA A 121 1.48 -10.40 -0.09
CA ALA A 121 1.29 -9.45 -1.17
C ALA A 121 2.59 -9.18 -1.93
N LEU A 122 3.71 -9.00 -1.23
CA LEU A 122 5.01 -8.76 -1.86
C LEU A 122 5.42 -9.93 -2.76
N ASP A 123 5.28 -11.18 -2.28
CA ASP A 123 5.63 -12.37 -3.05
C ASP A 123 4.72 -12.57 -4.28
N ALA A 124 3.47 -12.09 -4.23
CA ALA A 124 2.55 -12.16 -5.36
C ALA A 124 2.81 -11.09 -6.44
N MET A 125 3.40 -9.95 -6.05
CA MET A 125 3.60 -8.80 -6.94
C MET A 125 5.01 -8.71 -7.51
N ALA A 126 6.01 -9.31 -6.86
CA ALA A 126 7.41 -9.07 -7.14
C ALA A 126 8.16 -10.32 -7.63
N ALA A 127 8.96 -10.14 -8.69
CA ALA A 127 10.02 -11.09 -9.03
C ALA A 127 11.30 -10.80 -8.23
N LYS A 128 11.49 -9.56 -7.77
CA LYS A 128 12.64 -9.14 -6.97
C LYS A 128 12.18 -8.22 -5.85
N LEU A 129 12.45 -8.62 -4.61
CA LEU A 129 12.24 -7.81 -3.41
C LEU A 129 13.60 -7.49 -2.78
N TYR A 130 13.87 -6.20 -2.60
CA TYR A 130 14.99 -5.72 -1.80
C TYR A 130 14.46 -5.21 -0.47
N GLU A 131 14.89 -5.82 0.62
CA GLU A 131 14.56 -5.38 1.98
C GLU A 131 15.70 -4.48 2.48
N LEU A 132 15.44 -3.18 2.61
CA LEU A 132 16.45 -2.15 2.87
C LEU A 132 16.62 -1.81 4.36
N GLY A 133 15.91 -2.52 5.24
CA GLY A 133 15.91 -2.29 6.68
C GLY A 133 14.80 -1.32 7.12
N ASP A 134 14.97 -0.74 8.30
CA ASP A 134 13.96 0.11 8.93
C ASP A 134 13.77 1.45 8.17
N ALA A 135 12.54 1.98 8.20
CA ALA A 135 12.15 3.21 7.50
C ALA A 135 12.59 4.49 8.23
#